data_AF-A0A7C1DNM4-F1
#
_entry.id   AF-A0A7C1DNM4-F1
#
_cell.length_a   1.000
_cell.length_b   1.000
_cell.length_c   1.000
_cell.angle_alpha   90.00
_cell.angle_beta   90.00
_cell.angle_gamma   90.00
#
_symmetry.space_group_name_H-M   'P 1'
#
loop_
_entity.id
_entity.type
_entity.pdbx_description
1 polymer ?
#
loop_
_entity_poly.entity_id
_entity_poly.type
_entity_poly.pdbx_seq_one_letter_code
_entity_poly.pdbx_strand_id
1 'polypeptide(L)'
;MSNVQSKIDNFVEYFNKTIEVINTIEVESNYDFLRQALFVNIIDTLSKTIIDDTNDKNTRFTNTIERFGNWKDCNKINLIHLLRILDLISSPDIKGLRDFCFEQKKKWKIGSPISISTDPDFDTIKSMWTDNISVPGFKKFRLEYLTHKYLLYKFRCFLAHESRKPGYGLAFPEDDYPFFHQVGWRDGSTTWELCYPTLFFKKITKTILDNFKTYYLTNNINPYDNFEYGTYWIGQLNT
;
A
#
# COMPACT_ATOMS: atom_id res chain seq x y z
N MET A 1 36.29 -14.45 4.21
CA MET A 1 35.38 -13.46 4.84
C MET A 1 34.64 -12.77 3.71
N SER A 2 33.33 -12.95 3.57
CA SER A 2 32.62 -12.28 2.48
C SER A 2 32.46 -10.80 2.81
N ASN A 3 32.78 -9.93 1.85
CA ASN A 3 32.55 -8.51 1.95
C ASN A 3 31.03 -8.26 2.14
N VAL A 4 30.61 -7.36 3.04
CA VAL A 4 29.20 -6.97 3.20
C VAL A 4 28.61 -6.53 1.86
N GLN A 5 29.41 -5.85 1.03
CA GLN A 5 29.08 -5.51 -0.35
C GLN A 5 28.61 -6.72 -1.16
N SER A 6 29.38 -7.82 -1.17
CA SER A 6 29.03 -8.99 -1.97
C SER A 6 27.75 -9.66 -1.49
N LYS A 7 27.48 -9.63 -0.17
CA LYS A 7 26.21 -10.11 0.38
C LYS A 7 25.05 -9.23 -0.10
N ILE A 8 25.18 -7.91 -0.01
CA ILE A 8 24.16 -6.96 -0.50
C ILE A 8 23.89 -7.17 -1.99
N ASP A 9 24.93 -7.30 -2.82
CA ASP A 9 24.77 -7.50 -4.25
C ASP A 9 24.06 -8.83 -4.58
N ASN A 10 24.43 -9.93 -3.91
CA ASN A 10 23.75 -11.22 -4.08
C ASN A 10 22.26 -11.14 -3.67
N PHE A 11 21.96 -10.46 -2.56
CA PHE A 11 20.60 -10.28 -2.07
C PHE A 11 19.76 -9.49 -3.08
N VAL A 12 20.29 -8.38 -3.60
CA VAL A 12 19.61 -7.53 -4.57
C VAL A 12 19.45 -8.25 -5.91
N GLU A 13 20.46 -9.01 -6.36
CA GLU A 13 20.38 -9.82 -7.57
C GLU A 13 19.28 -10.88 -7.47
N TYR A 14 19.19 -11.57 -6.33
CA TYR A 14 18.12 -12.54 -6.07
C TYR A 14 16.74 -11.91 -6.26
N PHE A 15 16.45 -10.80 -5.58
CA PHE A 15 15.13 -10.15 -5.69
C PHE A 15 14.86 -9.55 -7.06
N ASN A 16 15.87 -9.01 -7.76
CA ASN A 16 15.71 -8.58 -9.14
C ASN A 16 15.30 -9.74 -10.05
N LYS A 17 15.97 -10.90 -9.94
CA LYS A 17 15.58 -12.11 -10.69
C LYS A 17 14.15 -12.55 -10.34
N THR A 18 13.76 -12.51 -9.07
CA THR A 18 12.38 -12.83 -8.65
C THR A 18 11.37 -11.87 -9.26
N ILE A 19 11.63 -10.56 -9.28
CA ILE A 19 10.78 -9.55 -9.92
C ILE A 19 10.61 -9.86 -11.42
N GLU A 20 11.70 -10.21 -12.12
CA GLU A 20 11.62 -10.56 -13.54
C GLU A 20 10.83 -11.85 -13.78
N VAL A 21 11.01 -12.88 -12.95
CA VAL A 21 10.20 -14.09 -13.02
C VAL A 21 8.71 -13.76 -12.86
N ILE A 22 8.33 -12.96 -11.86
CA ILE A 22 6.92 -12.56 -11.65
C ILE A 22 6.35 -11.86 -12.90
N ASN A 23 7.15 -11.03 -13.57
CA ASN A 23 6.71 -10.33 -14.79
C ASN A 23 6.37 -11.29 -15.94
N THR A 24 7.06 -12.43 -16.01
CA THR A 24 6.87 -13.44 -17.07
C THR A 24 5.70 -14.39 -16.81
N ILE A 25 5.08 -14.35 -15.62
CA ILE A 25 3.94 -15.20 -15.32
C ILE A 25 2.74 -14.74 -16.15
N GLU A 26 2.31 -15.61 -17.07
CA GLU A 26 1.06 -15.45 -17.79
C GLU A 26 -0.11 -15.78 -16.85
N VAL A 27 -1.00 -14.82 -16.70
CA VAL A 27 -2.22 -14.95 -15.90
C VAL A 27 -3.38 -14.41 -16.71
N GLU A 28 -4.53 -15.07 -16.65
CA GLU A 28 -5.75 -14.49 -17.20
C GLU A 28 -6.08 -13.20 -16.43
N SER A 29 -6.76 -12.26 -17.08
CA SER A 29 -7.04 -10.92 -16.53
C SER A 29 -7.68 -10.96 -15.13
N ASN A 30 -8.57 -11.93 -14.89
CA ASN A 30 -9.26 -12.09 -13.61
C ASN A 30 -8.34 -12.57 -12.47
N TYR A 31 -7.21 -13.18 -12.78
CA TYR A 31 -6.24 -13.71 -11.81
C TYR A 31 -4.98 -12.85 -11.67
N ASP A 32 -4.98 -11.64 -12.23
CA ASP A 32 -3.84 -10.72 -12.17
C ASP A 32 -3.44 -10.33 -10.73
N PHE A 33 -4.35 -10.49 -9.77
CA PHE A 33 -4.06 -10.33 -8.34
C PHE A 33 -2.97 -11.28 -7.83
N LEU A 34 -2.72 -12.42 -8.49
CA LEU A 34 -1.66 -13.35 -8.13
C LEU A 34 -0.27 -12.71 -8.30
N ARG A 35 -0.05 -11.95 -9.39
CA ARG A 35 1.20 -11.21 -9.59
C ARG A 35 1.36 -10.12 -8.52
N GLN A 36 0.27 -9.41 -8.22
CA GLN A 36 0.24 -8.41 -7.15
C GLN A 36 0.61 -9.03 -5.79
N ALA A 37 0.09 -10.22 -5.48
CA ALA A 37 0.39 -10.93 -4.24
C ALA A 37 1.88 -11.31 -4.14
N LEU A 38 2.50 -11.71 -5.25
CA LEU A 38 3.93 -12.02 -5.30
C LEU A 38 4.81 -10.77 -5.09
N PHE A 39 4.48 -9.64 -5.73
CA PHE A 39 5.18 -8.37 -5.49
C PHE A 39 5.05 -7.92 -4.03
N VAL A 40 3.85 -8.02 -3.47
CA VAL A 40 3.59 -7.69 -2.07
C VAL A 40 4.37 -8.59 -1.12
N ASN A 41 4.55 -9.88 -1.44
CA ASN A 41 5.38 -10.77 -0.65
C ASN A 41 6.86 -10.33 -0.65
N ILE A 42 7.38 -9.85 -1.79
CA ILE A 42 8.72 -9.26 -1.84
C ILE A 42 8.80 -8.04 -0.90
N ILE A 43 7.82 -7.13 -0.96
CA ILE A 43 7.79 -5.95 -0.06
C ILE A 43 7.73 -6.39 1.40
N ASP A 44 6.89 -7.35 1.76
CA ASP A 44 6.82 -7.90 3.12
C ASP A 44 8.17 -8.48 3.57
N THR A 45 8.85 -9.19 2.68
CA THR A 45 10.16 -9.79 2.95
C THR A 45 11.23 -8.72 3.15
N LEU A 46 11.27 -7.71 2.28
CA LEU A 46 12.17 -6.56 2.42
C LEU A 46 11.84 -5.76 3.69
N SER A 47 10.57 -5.63 4.06
CA SER A 47 10.20 -4.88 5.28
C SER A 47 10.83 -5.47 6.54
N LYS A 48 11.07 -6.79 6.58
CA LYS A 48 11.66 -7.51 7.73
C LYS A 48 13.14 -7.19 7.94
N THR A 49 13.84 -6.67 6.94
CA THR A 49 15.28 -6.43 7.03
C THR A 49 15.63 -5.08 7.64
N ILE A 50 14.63 -4.24 7.90
CA ILE A 50 14.80 -2.99 8.64
C ILE A 50 14.78 -3.32 10.13
N ILE A 51 15.77 -2.80 10.86
CA ILE A 51 15.81 -2.79 12.31
C ILE A 51 14.85 -1.69 12.81
N ASP A 52 13.56 -1.92 12.68
CA ASP A 52 12.54 -1.20 13.45
C ASP A 52 12.07 -2.16 14.54
N ASP A 53 12.20 -1.78 15.81
CA ASP A 53 11.90 -2.58 17.02
C ASP A 53 10.39 -2.90 17.19
N THR A 54 9.61 -2.75 16.11
CA THR A 54 8.18 -2.97 16.11
C THR A 54 7.86 -4.35 15.54
N ASN A 55 7.35 -5.23 16.39
CA ASN A 55 6.77 -6.52 15.96
C ASN A 55 5.45 -6.36 15.16
N ASP A 56 4.94 -5.14 14.98
CA ASP A 56 3.70 -4.88 14.26
C ASP A 56 3.91 -4.91 12.73
N LYS A 57 3.31 -5.91 12.08
CA LYS A 57 3.43 -6.13 10.62
C LYS A 57 2.91 -4.94 9.80
N ASN A 58 1.88 -4.27 10.28
CA ASN A 58 1.29 -3.11 9.61
C ASN A 58 2.26 -1.93 9.59
N THR A 59 2.78 -1.57 10.76
CA THR A 59 3.76 -0.49 10.92
C THR A 59 4.99 -0.73 10.05
N ARG A 60 5.54 -1.95 10.08
CA ARG A 60 6.70 -2.29 9.26
C ARG A 60 6.45 -2.15 7.76
N PHE A 61 5.30 -2.64 7.27
CA PHE A 61 4.95 -2.51 5.85
C PHE A 61 4.74 -1.05 5.45
N THR A 62 3.94 -0.30 6.21
CA THR A 62 3.61 1.10 5.90
C THR A 62 4.83 2.03 6.00
N ASN A 63 5.70 1.83 7.00
CA ASN A 63 6.99 2.53 7.09
C ASN A 63 7.90 2.20 5.89
N THR A 64 7.91 0.95 5.43
CA THR A 64 8.69 0.55 4.25
C THR A 64 8.22 1.30 3.01
N ILE A 65 6.90 1.35 2.78
CA ILE A 65 6.31 2.10 1.67
C ILE A 65 6.67 3.58 1.72
N GLU A 66 6.56 4.19 2.90
CA GLU A 66 6.82 5.62 3.10
C GLU A 66 8.30 5.98 2.92
N ARG A 67 9.21 5.21 3.53
CA ARG A 67 10.65 5.50 3.55
C ARG A 67 11.36 5.11 2.26
N PHE A 68 10.95 4.00 1.64
CA PHE A 68 11.68 3.39 0.53
C PHE A 68 10.86 3.33 -0.77
N GLY A 69 9.56 3.61 -0.74
CA GLY A 69 8.70 3.52 -1.93
C GLY A 69 8.76 4.72 -2.87
N ASN A 70 9.30 5.87 -2.45
CA ASN A 70 9.23 7.15 -3.17
C ASN A 70 7.82 7.49 -3.69
N TRP A 71 6.78 7.01 -3.00
CA TRP A 71 5.40 7.20 -3.42
C TRP A 71 4.84 8.48 -2.78
N LYS A 72 4.86 9.56 -3.56
CA LYS A 72 4.51 10.92 -3.08
C LYS A 72 3.12 11.02 -2.47
N ASP A 73 2.16 10.25 -2.99
CA ASP A 73 0.76 10.29 -2.55
C ASP A 73 0.46 9.31 -1.40
N CYS A 74 1.46 8.56 -0.90
CA CYS A 74 1.23 7.51 0.10
C CYS A 74 0.60 8.01 1.41
N ASN A 75 0.84 9.28 1.76
CA ASN A 75 0.31 9.94 2.95
C ASN A 75 -0.98 10.74 2.69
N LYS A 76 -1.43 10.89 1.44
CA LYS A 76 -2.71 11.55 1.15
C LYS A 76 -3.87 10.72 1.69
N ILE A 77 -4.94 11.40 2.08
CA ILE A 77 -6.16 10.78 2.62
C ILE A 77 -7.10 10.46 1.48
N ASN A 78 -7.46 9.18 1.36
CA ASN A 78 -8.40 8.72 0.35
C ASN A 78 -9.76 9.41 0.52
N LEU A 79 -10.14 10.25 -0.45
CA LEU A 79 -11.33 11.09 -0.37
C LEU A 79 -12.62 10.27 -0.29
N ILE A 80 -12.70 9.15 -1.00
CA ILE A 80 -13.91 8.30 -1.04
C ILE A 80 -14.13 7.61 0.30
N HIS A 81 -13.08 7.02 0.89
CA HIS A 81 -13.19 6.42 2.21
C HIS A 81 -13.47 7.48 3.29
N LEU A 82 -12.87 8.67 3.19
CA LEU A 82 -13.16 9.77 4.10
C LEU A 82 -14.63 10.20 4.03
N LEU A 83 -15.18 10.44 2.84
CA LEU A 83 -16.60 10.77 2.67
C LEU A 83 -17.50 9.70 3.29
N ARG A 84 -17.18 8.42 3.08
CA ARG A 84 -17.94 7.33 3.69
C ARG A 84 -17.89 7.36 5.22
N ILE A 85 -16.75 7.69 5.82
CA ILE A 85 -16.64 7.88 7.27
C ILE A 85 -17.47 9.08 7.74
N LEU A 86 -17.43 10.18 7.01
CA LEU A 86 -18.16 11.41 7.33
C LEU A 86 -19.69 11.26 7.21
N ASP A 87 -20.17 10.35 6.36
CA ASP A 87 -21.59 9.96 6.25
C ASP A 87 -22.08 9.21 7.50
N LEU A 88 -21.18 8.49 8.18
CA LEU A 88 -21.51 7.74 9.40
C LEU A 88 -21.54 8.63 10.64
N ILE A 89 -20.76 9.71 10.65
CA ILE A 89 -20.70 10.64 11.76
C ILE A 89 -21.89 11.59 11.66
N SER A 90 -22.65 11.80 12.75
CA SER A 90 -23.77 12.77 12.77
C SER A 90 -23.42 14.13 13.34
N SER A 91 -22.22 14.31 13.90
CA SER A 91 -21.81 15.57 14.55
C SER A 91 -21.88 16.78 13.60
N PRO A 92 -22.38 17.95 14.05
CA PRO A 92 -22.32 19.19 13.29
C PRO A 92 -20.89 19.75 13.19
N ASP A 93 -19.98 19.39 14.11
CA ASP A 93 -18.62 19.93 14.18
C ASP A 93 -17.78 19.59 12.94
N ILE A 94 -18.14 18.51 12.24
CA ILE A 94 -17.48 18.10 11.00
C ILE A 94 -18.10 18.69 9.74
N LYS A 95 -19.08 19.60 9.85
CA LYS A 95 -19.76 20.17 8.67
C LYS A 95 -18.76 20.82 7.70
N GLY A 96 -17.79 21.58 8.21
CA GLY A 96 -16.77 22.22 7.36
C GLY A 96 -15.92 21.20 6.60
N LEU A 97 -15.55 20.09 7.24
CA LEU A 97 -14.83 18.99 6.61
C LEU A 97 -15.70 18.27 5.55
N ARG A 98 -16.98 18.03 5.84
CA ARG A 98 -17.93 17.48 4.84
C ARG A 98 -18.00 18.38 3.62
N ASP A 99 -18.25 19.67 3.82
CA ASP A 99 -18.38 20.65 2.73
C ASP A 99 -17.10 20.67 1.88
N PHE A 100 -15.92 20.71 2.52
CA PHE A 100 -14.64 20.61 1.82
C PHE A 100 -14.52 19.35 0.97
N CYS A 101 -14.78 18.17 1.54
CA CYS A 101 -14.68 16.90 0.82
C CYS A 101 -15.67 16.81 -0.35
N PHE A 102 -16.90 17.29 -0.17
CA PHE A 102 -17.90 17.34 -1.24
C PHE A 102 -17.45 18.26 -2.39
N GLU A 103 -16.92 19.44 -2.09
CA GLU A 103 -16.41 20.35 -3.13
C GLU A 103 -15.20 19.77 -3.87
N GLN A 104 -14.32 19.00 -3.22
CA GLN A 104 -13.25 18.30 -3.91
C GLN A 104 -13.81 17.22 -4.86
N LYS A 105 -14.75 16.39 -4.38
CA LYS A 105 -15.34 15.32 -5.19
C LYS A 105 -16.14 15.85 -6.38
N LYS A 106 -16.79 17.00 -6.27
CA LYS A 106 -17.53 17.64 -7.39
C LYS A 106 -16.66 17.95 -8.61
N LYS A 107 -15.34 18.08 -8.43
CA LYS A 107 -14.39 18.34 -9.52
C LYS A 107 -14.13 17.11 -10.38
N TRP A 108 -14.51 15.92 -9.90
CA TRP A 108 -14.24 14.66 -10.59
C TRP A 108 -15.15 14.49 -11.80
N LYS A 109 -14.55 14.22 -12.95
CA LYS A 109 -15.28 13.99 -14.20
C LYS A 109 -15.74 12.54 -14.28
N ILE A 110 -17.02 12.35 -14.53
CA ILE A 110 -17.64 11.04 -14.77
C ILE A 110 -17.01 10.38 -16.01
N GLY A 111 -16.83 9.07 -15.97
CA GLY A 111 -16.32 8.28 -17.09
C GLY A 111 -14.81 8.40 -17.36
N SER A 112 -14.04 9.02 -16.47
CA SER A 112 -12.57 9.07 -16.56
C SER A 112 -11.94 8.58 -15.26
N PRO A 113 -10.81 7.84 -15.33
CA PRO A 113 -10.00 7.56 -14.14
C PRO A 113 -9.59 8.85 -13.42
N ILE A 114 -9.70 8.85 -12.09
CA ILE A 114 -9.25 9.99 -11.27
C ILE A 114 -7.97 9.62 -10.55
N SER A 115 -6.91 10.39 -10.76
CA SER A 115 -5.64 10.19 -10.06
C SER A 115 -5.79 10.39 -8.55
N ILE A 116 -5.19 9.51 -7.75
CA ILE A 116 -5.12 9.68 -6.30
C ILE A 116 -4.30 10.92 -5.88
N SER A 117 -3.50 11.51 -6.78
CA SER A 117 -2.79 12.75 -6.50
C SER A 117 -3.73 13.94 -6.23
N THR A 118 -5.01 13.82 -6.63
CA THR A 118 -6.05 14.80 -6.34
C THR A 118 -6.62 14.67 -4.91
N ASP A 119 -6.27 13.61 -4.19
CA ASP A 119 -6.69 13.44 -2.81
C ASP A 119 -6.05 14.50 -1.90
N PRO A 120 -6.77 14.89 -0.82
CA PRO A 120 -6.29 15.88 0.11
C PRO A 120 -5.08 15.39 0.91
N ASP A 121 -4.19 16.32 1.22
CA ASP A 121 -3.05 16.05 2.09
C ASP A 121 -3.51 15.75 3.52
N PHE A 122 -2.73 14.92 4.22
CA PHE A 122 -3.02 14.50 5.59
C PHE A 122 -3.24 15.67 6.53
N ASP A 123 -2.31 16.63 6.52
CA ASP A 123 -2.33 17.78 7.45
C ASP A 123 -3.53 18.70 7.19
N THR A 124 -3.94 18.84 5.93
CA THR A 124 -5.15 19.57 5.56
C THR A 124 -6.38 18.94 6.24
N ILE A 125 -6.56 17.62 6.10
CA ILE A 125 -7.70 16.93 6.74
C ILE A 125 -7.58 16.95 8.27
N LYS A 126 -6.38 16.74 8.81
CA LYS A 126 -6.12 16.73 10.25
C LYS A 126 -6.49 18.07 10.90
N SER A 127 -6.21 19.19 10.23
CA SER A 127 -6.56 20.54 10.74
C SER A 127 -8.07 20.78 10.86
N MET A 128 -8.88 20.05 10.09
CA MET A 128 -10.34 20.11 10.08
C MET A 128 -10.99 18.96 10.87
N TRP A 129 -10.18 17.99 11.32
CA TRP A 129 -10.62 16.84 12.11
C TRP A 129 -10.64 17.21 13.60
N THR A 130 -11.67 16.80 14.33
CA THR A 130 -11.75 17.01 15.78
C THR A 130 -11.52 15.71 16.55
N ASP A 131 -10.62 15.73 17.53
CA ASP A 131 -10.14 14.51 18.21
C ASP A 131 -11.22 13.77 19.02
N ASN A 132 -12.34 14.42 19.29
CA ASN A 132 -13.45 13.87 20.08
C ASN A 132 -14.56 13.21 19.23
N ILE A 133 -14.35 13.05 17.92
CA ILE A 133 -15.36 12.42 17.05
C ILE A 133 -15.33 10.91 17.22
N SER A 134 -16.42 10.35 17.73
CA SER A 134 -16.69 8.92 17.65
C SER A 134 -17.17 8.56 16.25
N VAL A 135 -16.48 7.60 15.62
CA VAL A 135 -16.89 7.03 14.33
C VAL A 135 -17.65 5.73 14.57
N PRO A 136 -18.93 5.63 14.18
CA PRO A 136 -19.71 4.40 14.37
C PRO A 136 -19.03 3.18 13.75
N GLY A 137 -19.01 2.08 14.49
CA GLY A 137 -18.36 0.82 14.09
C GLY A 137 -16.86 0.75 14.40
N PHE A 138 -16.25 1.81 14.92
CA PHE A 138 -14.84 1.82 15.31
C PHE A 138 -14.68 2.00 16.82
N LYS A 139 -13.97 1.07 17.48
CA LYS A 139 -13.60 1.23 18.89
C LYS A 139 -12.60 2.38 19.10
N LYS A 140 -11.66 2.52 18.17
CA LYS A 140 -10.67 3.61 18.13
C LYS A 140 -10.32 3.91 16.67
N PHE A 141 -10.94 4.94 16.11
CA PHE A 141 -10.64 5.40 14.76
C PHE A 141 -9.35 6.24 14.75
N ARG A 142 -8.58 6.12 13.68
CA ARG A 142 -7.36 6.89 13.43
C ARG A 142 -7.40 7.37 11.99
N LEU A 143 -7.12 8.65 11.77
CA LEU A 143 -7.17 9.25 10.44
C LEU A 143 -6.18 8.57 9.47
N GLU A 144 -5.06 8.08 10.00
CA GLU A 144 -4.04 7.32 9.28
C GLU A 144 -4.60 6.07 8.58
N TYR A 145 -5.72 5.51 9.05
CA TYR A 145 -6.38 4.37 8.41
C TYR A 145 -6.95 4.70 7.02
N LEU A 146 -7.08 5.98 6.69
CA LEU A 146 -7.53 6.45 5.40
C LEU A 146 -6.38 6.85 4.45
N THR A 147 -5.12 6.75 4.91
CA THR A 147 -3.96 7.04 4.05
C THR A 147 -3.75 5.95 3.02
N HIS A 148 -3.23 6.32 1.85
CA HIS A 148 -2.98 5.34 0.79
C HIS A 148 -1.97 4.26 1.16
N LYS A 149 -0.95 4.55 2.00
CA LYS A 149 -0.03 3.51 2.52
C LYS A 149 -0.77 2.48 3.37
N TYR A 150 -1.70 2.92 4.21
CA TYR A 150 -2.50 2.01 5.03
C TYR A 150 -3.50 1.22 4.18
N LEU A 151 -4.15 1.86 3.20
CA LEU A 151 -5.06 1.18 2.28
C LEU A 151 -4.34 0.15 1.41
N LEU A 152 -3.10 0.43 0.99
CA LEU A 152 -2.25 -0.55 0.31
C LEU A 152 -1.92 -1.75 1.24
N TYR A 153 -1.67 -1.51 2.53
CA TYR A 153 -1.52 -2.59 3.51
C TYR A 153 -2.82 -3.41 3.65
N LYS A 154 -3.98 -2.78 3.66
CA LYS A 154 -5.27 -3.50 3.67
C LYS A 154 -5.46 -4.30 2.39
N PHE A 155 -5.11 -3.74 1.22
CA PHE A 155 -5.10 -4.45 -0.06
C PHE A 155 -4.19 -5.68 -0.01
N ARG A 156 -2.97 -5.54 0.54
CA ARG A 156 -2.06 -6.66 0.82
C ARG A 156 -2.71 -7.76 1.65
N CYS A 157 -3.52 -7.41 2.65
CA CYS A 157 -4.22 -8.41 3.46
C CYS A 157 -5.25 -9.18 2.63
N PHE A 158 -6.02 -8.51 1.77
CA PHE A 158 -6.96 -9.19 0.86
C PHE A 158 -6.24 -10.13 -0.11
N LEU A 159 -5.12 -9.70 -0.68
CA LEU A 159 -4.31 -10.54 -1.57
C LEU A 159 -3.78 -11.78 -0.85
N ALA A 160 -3.15 -11.61 0.31
CA ALA A 160 -2.42 -12.66 0.99
C ALA A 160 -3.31 -13.62 1.81
N HIS A 161 -4.47 -13.15 2.28
CA HIS A 161 -5.33 -13.92 3.20
C HIS A 161 -6.70 -14.27 2.61
N GLU A 162 -7.12 -13.61 1.53
CA GLU A 162 -8.42 -13.86 0.90
C GLU A 162 -8.30 -14.20 -0.59
N SER A 163 -7.09 -14.16 -1.16
CA SER A 163 -6.83 -14.48 -2.58
C SER A 163 -7.75 -13.71 -3.54
N ARG A 164 -7.98 -12.42 -3.26
CA ARG A 164 -8.84 -11.55 -4.09
C ARG A 164 -8.44 -10.09 -4.01
N LYS A 165 -8.92 -9.28 -4.96
CA LYS A 165 -8.86 -7.81 -4.88
C LYS A 165 -10.05 -7.29 -4.03
N PRO A 166 -9.85 -6.26 -3.19
CA PRO A 166 -10.96 -5.51 -2.61
C PRO A 166 -11.59 -4.57 -3.64
N GLY A 167 -12.88 -4.29 -3.47
CA GLY A 167 -13.63 -3.39 -4.35
C GLY A 167 -13.95 -4.01 -5.71
N TYR A 168 -14.53 -3.18 -6.59
CA TYR A 168 -15.00 -3.59 -7.92
C TYR A 168 -14.34 -2.82 -9.07
N GLY A 169 -13.32 -2.02 -8.74
CA GLY A 169 -12.55 -1.25 -9.70
C GLY A 169 -11.77 -2.16 -10.65
N LEU A 170 -11.59 -1.70 -11.89
CA LEU A 170 -10.80 -2.37 -12.91
C LEU A 170 -9.56 -1.54 -13.21
N ALA A 171 -8.42 -2.22 -13.29
CA ALA A 171 -7.16 -1.65 -13.75
C ALA A 171 -6.77 -2.33 -15.05
N PHE A 172 -6.36 -1.53 -16.03
CA PHE A 172 -5.88 -2.00 -17.31
C PHE A 172 -4.37 -2.30 -17.25
N PRO A 173 -3.84 -3.17 -18.13
CA PRO A 173 -2.43 -3.55 -18.12
C PRO A 173 -1.44 -2.39 -18.24
N GLU A 174 -1.84 -1.31 -18.92
CA GLU A 174 -1.05 -0.09 -19.13
C GLU A 174 -1.07 0.86 -17.93
N ASP A 175 -2.02 0.70 -17.00
CA ASP A 175 -2.12 1.55 -15.83
C ASP A 175 -0.93 1.28 -14.90
N ASP A 176 -0.22 2.33 -14.53
CA ASP A 176 1.02 2.22 -13.77
C ASP A 176 1.04 3.04 -12.48
N TYR A 177 -0.06 3.70 -12.17
CA TYR A 177 -0.26 4.53 -10.99
C TYR A 177 -1.64 4.31 -10.39
N PRO A 178 -1.82 4.38 -9.06
CA PRO A 178 -3.13 4.19 -8.45
C PRO A 178 -4.14 5.28 -8.85
N PHE A 179 -5.40 4.89 -8.97
CA PHE A 179 -6.47 5.78 -9.42
C PHE A 179 -7.84 5.33 -8.88
N PHE A 180 -8.86 6.16 -9.07
CA PHE A 180 -10.25 5.80 -8.85
C PHE A 180 -10.95 5.50 -10.17
N HIS A 181 -11.62 4.35 -10.23
CA HIS A 181 -12.46 3.92 -11.35
C HIS A 181 -13.93 4.07 -10.98
N GLN A 182 -14.75 4.60 -11.88
CA GLN A 182 -16.20 4.65 -11.66
C GLN A 182 -16.83 3.32 -12.08
N VAL A 183 -17.59 2.70 -11.18
CA VAL A 183 -18.33 1.46 -11.44
C VAL A 183 -19.83 1.75 -11.40
N GLY A 184 -20.54 1.33 -12.44
CA GLY A 184 -22.00 1.42 -12.53
C GLY A 184 -22.68 0.16 -12.04
N TRP A 185 -23.79 0.32 -11.33
CA TRP A 185 -24.59 -0.76 -10.78
C TRP A 185 -25.90 -0.96 -11.56
N ARG A 186 -26.54 -2.12 -11.37
CA ARG A 186 -27.79 -2.47 -12.08
C ARG A 186 -28.97 -1.55 -11.74
N ASP A 187 -28.94 -0.92 -10.56
CA ASP A 187 -29.93 0.05 -10.10
C ASP A 187 -29.70 1.46 -10.66
N GLY A 188 -28.69 1.64 -11.53
CA GLY A 188 -28.31 2.93 -12.11
C GLY A 188 -27.43 3.79 -11.21
N SER A 189 -27.13 3.35 -9.98
CA SER A 189 -26.17 4.04 -9.11
C SER A 189 -24.73 3.84 -9.58
N THR A 190 -23.82 4.69 -9.10
CA THR A 190 -22.38 4.54 -9.39
C THR A 190 -21.55 4.69 -8.12
N THR A 191 -20.43 3.96 -8.05
CA THR A 191 -19.42 4.09 -7.00
C THR A 191 -18.06 4.43 -7.59
N TRP A 192 -17.19 5.05 -6.78
CA TRP A 192 -15.80 5.27 -7.11
C TRP A 192 -14.95 4.25 -6.36
N GLU A 193 -14.25 3.41 -7.10
CA GLU A 193 -13.48 2.29 -6.57
C GLU A 193 -11.98 2.58 -6.69
N LEU A 194 -11.23 2.39 -5.61
CA LEU A 194 -9.77 2.54 -5.61
C LEU A 194 -9.10 1.35 -6.31
N CYS A 195 -8.28 1.65 -7.31
CA CYS A 195 -7.52 0.68 -8.08
C CYS A 195 -6.02 0.80 -7.78
N TYR A 196 -5.38 -0.34 -7.51
CA TYR A 196 -3.92 -0.48 -7.49
C TYR A 196 -3.49 -1.38 -8.67
N PRO A 197 -2.94 -0.79 -9.76
CA PRO A 197 -2.52 -1.56 -10.93
C PRO A 197 -1.32 -2.46 -10.65
N THR A 198 -1.16 -3.52 -11.43
CA THR A 198 -0.03 -4.44 -11.27
C THR A 198 1.31 -3.80 -11.64
N LEU A 199 1.35 -2.91 -12.62
CA LEU A 199 2.58 -2.16 -12.92
C LEU A 199 2.97 -1.23 -11.79
N PHE A 200 2.02 -0.69 -11.02
CA PHE A 200 2.33 0.07 -9.80
C PHE A 200 3.06 -0.83 -8.77
N PHE A 201 2.55 -2.04 -8.51
CA PHE A 201 3.21 -3.00 -7.61
C PHE A 201 4.63 -3.36 -8.06
N LYS A 202 4.83 -3.60 -9.36
CA LYS A 202 6.16 -3.83 -9.94
C LYS A 202 7.09 -2.64 -9.67
N LYS A 203 6.65 -1.43 -10.03
CA LYS A 203 7.44 -0.20 -9.90
C LYS A 203 7.83 0.05 -8.45
N ILE A 204 6.85 0.05 -7.53
CA ILE A 204 7.11 0.34 -6.12
C ILE A 204 8.02 -0.72 -5.49
N THR A 205 7.86 -2.00 -5.85
CA THR A 205 8.75 -3.07 -5.36
C THR A 205 10.18 -2.85 -5.81
N LYS A 206 10.38 -2.50 -7.09
CA LYS A 206 11.70 -2.21 -7.65
C LYS A 206 12.34 -0.99 -6.99
N THR A 207 11.58 0.10 -6.83
CA THR A 207 12.03 1.31 -6.14
C THR A 207 12.43 1.03 -4.69
N ILE A 208 11.62 0.24 -3.97
CA ILE A 208 11.94 -0.18 -2.61
C ILE A 208 13.25 -0.95 -2.58
N LEU A 209 13.43 -1.95 -3.44
CA LEU A 209 14.66 -2.74 -3.51
C LEU A 209 15.90 -1.89 -3.79
N ASP A 210 15.81 -0.95 -4.72
CA ASP A 210 16.92 -0.06 -5.09
C ASP A 210 17.28 0.89 -3.92
N ASN A 211 16.28 1.44 -3.24
CA ASN A 211 16.50 2.30 -2.08
C ASN A 211 17.04 1.49 -0.88
N PHE A 212 16.62 0.24 -0.71
CA PHE A 212 17.19 -0.69 0.27
C PHE A 212 18.66 -0.98 -0.01
N LYS A 213 19.05 -1.19 -1.28
CA LYS A 213 20.46 -1.36 -1.64
C LYS A 213 21.29 -0.18 -1.13
N THR A 214 20.87 1.04 -1.43
CA THR A 214 21.55 2.26 -0.96
C THR A 214 21.59 2.34 0.56
N TYR A 215 20.49 1.97 1.24
CA TYR A 215 20.42 1.95 2.70
C TYR A 215 21.39 0.94 3.32
N TYR A 216 21.44 -0.30 2.83
CA TYR A 216 22.35 -1.31 3.35
C TYR A 216 23.81 -0.92 3.16
N LEU A 217 24.15 -0.36 2.00
CA LEU A 217 25.51 0.09 1.70
C LEU A 217 25.94 1.24 2.61
N THR A 218 25.09 2.26 2.73
CA THR A 218 25.37 3.44 3.57
C THR A 218 25.53 3.07 5.04
N ASN A 219 24.76 2.10 5.53
CA ASN A 219 24.74 1.73 6.95
C ASN A 219 25.56 0.47 7.26
N ASN A 220 26.27 -0.10 6.28
CA ASN A 220 27.00 -1.36 6.39
C ASN A 220 26.17 -2.51 7.00
N ILE A 221 24.91 -2.63 6.57
CA ILE A 221 23.96 -3.64 7.06
C ILE A 221 24.03 -4.87 6.16
N ASN A 222 24.20 -6.04 6.77
CA ASN A 222 24.03 -7.30 6.05
C ASN A 222 22.54 -7.69 6.04
N PRO A 223 21.86 -7.73 4.88
CA PRO A 223 20.41 -7.97 4.83
C PRO A 223 20.01 -9.38 5.30
N TYR A 224 20.95 -10.32 5.32
CA TYR A 224 20.74 -11.69 5.79
C TYR A 224 20.60 -11.79 7.32
N ASP A 225 21.07 -10.81 8.09
CA ASP A 225 21.11 -10.91 9.57
C ASP A 225 19.71 -10.96 10.22
N ASN A 226 18.67 -10.55 9.50
CA ASN A 226 17.28 -10.56 9.97
C ASN A 226 16.51 -11.84 9.59
N PHE A 227 17.20 -12.85 9.07
CA PHE A 227 16.60 -14.13 8.68
C PHE A 227 17.25 -15.28 9.44
N GLU A 228 16.42 -16.23 9.83
CA GLU A 228 16.89 -17.51 10.36
C GLU A 228 17.21 -18.44 9.19
N TYR A 229 18.42 -19.01 9.20
CA TYR A 229 18.86 -19.99 8.23
C TYR A 229 19.12 -21.32 8.93
N GLY A 230 18.86 -22.42 8.23
CA GLY A 230 19.13 -23.76 8.72
C GLY A 230 18.24 -24.81 8.05
N THR A 231 18.40 -26.06 8.47
CA THR A 231 17.65 -27.20 7.94
C THR A 231 16.23 -27.25 8.49
N TYR A 232 16.07 -26.91 9.77
CA TYR A 232 14.82 -27.05 10.49
C TYR A 232 14.01 -25.75 10.45
N TRP A 233 12.69 -25.88 10.43
CA TRP A 233 11.78 -24.73 10.33
C TRP A 233 11.51 -24.05 11.68
N ILE A 234 12.01 -24.64 12.77
CA ILE A 234 12.00 -24.08 14.11
C ILE A 234 13.42 -23.59 14.39
N GLY A 235 13.62 -22.28 14.51
CA GLY A 235 14.94 -21.66 14.63
C GLY A 235 15.81 -22.24 15.76
N GLN A 236 15.18 -22.60 16.88
CA GLN A 236 15.86 -23.20 18.04
C GLN A 236 16.46 -24.58 17.75
N LEU A 237 16.06 -25.25 16.65
CA LEU A 237 16.62 -26.53 16.23
C LEU A 237 17.85 -26.39 15.32
N ASN A 238 18.16 -25.17 14.87
CA ASN A 238 19.29 -24.88 13.97
C ASN A 238 20.57 -24.45 14.72
N THR A 239 20.61 -24.62 16.04
CA THR A 239 21.76 -24.30 16.91
C THR A 239 22.92 -25.26 16.71
#